data_AF-A0A9D5Q812-F1
#
_entry.id   AF-A0A9D5Q812-F1
#
_cell.length_a   1.000
_cell.length_b   1.000
_cell.length_c   1.000
_cell.angle_alpha   90.00
_cell.angle_beta   90.00
_cell.angle_gamma   90.00
#
_symmetry.space_group_name_H-M   'P 1'
#
loop_
_entity.id
_entity.type
_entity.pdbx_description
1 polymer ?
#
loop_
_entity_poly.entity_id
_entity_poly.type
_entity_poly.pdbx_seq_one_letter_code
_entity_poly.pdbx_strand_id
1 'polypeptide(L)' 'MADSIQQHTQDKVGAVLVVGAGIGGVQASLDLAESGYKVYLVEQLPAIGGIMSQLDKTFPTN' A
#
# COMPACT_ATOMS: atom_id res chain seq x y z
N MET A 1 -22.50 -9.45 34.39
CA MET A 1 -21.54 -8.34 34.22
C MET A 1 -20.16 -8.92 34.44
N ALA A 2 -19.26 -8.68 33.49
CA ALA A 2 -17.83 -9.04 33.45
C ALA A 2 -17.47 -10.49 33.08
N ASP A 3 -17.29 -10.72 31.78
CA ASP A 3 -16.22 -11.58 31.25
C ASP A 3 -15.69 -10.89 29.97
N SER A 4 -14.74 -9.97 30.18
CA SER A 4 -14.07 -9.21 29.14
C SER A 4 -13.16 -10.16 28.35
N ILE A 5 -13.55 -10.52 27.12
CA ILE A 5 -12.72 -11.26 26.18
C ILE A 5 -11.40 -10.51 25.99
N GLN A 6 -10.31 -11.07 26.50
CA GLN A 6 -8.96 -10.58 26.25
C GLN A 6 -8.64 -10.78 24.76
N GLN A 7 -8.73 -9.69 23.99
CA GLN A 7 -8.24 -9.63 22.62
C GLN A 7 -6.71 -9.78 22.67
N HIS A 8 -6.24 -10.95 22.26
CA HIS A 8 -4.82 -11.21 22.05
C HIS A 8 -4.35 -10.27 20.94
N THR A 9 -3.66 -9.18 21.27
CA THR A 9 -3.02 -8.31 20.28
C THR A 9 -1.83 -9.06 19.70
N GLN A 10 -2.10 -9.94 18.74
CA GLN A 10 -1.05 -10.50 17.89
C GLN A 10 -0.52 -9.33 17.06
N ASP A 11 0.65 -8.80 17.44
CA ASP A 11 1.40 -7.88 16.58
C ASP A 11 1.46 -8.53 15.19
N LYS A 12 0.89 -7.89 14.16
CA LYS A 12 0.78 -8.50 12.83
C LYS A 12 2.18 -8.77 12.29
N VAL A 13 2.63 -10.02 12.39
CA VAL A 13 3.93 -10.45 11.87
C VAL A 13 3.77 -10.68 10.37
N GLY A 14 4.24 -9.73 9.56
CA GLY A 14 4.25 -9.89 8.11
C GLY A 14 4.96 -8.73 7.43
N ALA A 15 5.89 -9.08 6.53
CA ALA A 15 6.47 -8.13 5.59
C ALA A 15 5.97 -8.45 4.18
N VAL A 16 5.57 -7.42 3.43
CA VAL A 16 5.09 -7.55 2.06
C VAL A 16 6.04 -6.83 1.11
N LEU A 17 6.37 -7.48 -0.01
CA LEU A 17 7.10 -6.85 -1.11
C LEU A 17 6.13 -6.59 -2.26
N VAL A 18 6.01 -5.32 -2.65
CA VAL A 18 5.25 -4.86 -3.81
C VAL A 18 6.24 -4.49 -4.90
N VAL A 19 6.06 -5.08 -6.09
CA VAL A 19 6.90 -4.84 -7.27
C VAL A 19 6.11 -4.03 -8.29
N GLY A 20 6.60 -2.84 -8.61
CA GLY A 20 5.98 -1.85 -9.49
C GLY A 20 5.27 -0.74 -8.70
N ALA A 21 5.77 0.50 -8.80
CA ALA A 21 5.24 1.71 -8.18
C ALA A 21 4.36 2.53 -9.14
N GLY A 22 3.56 1.86 -9.96
CA GLY A 22 2.42 2.50 -10.64
C GLY A 22 1.28 2.81 -9.66
N ILE A 23 0.20 3.43 -10.16
CA ILE A 23 -0.95 3.84 -9.31
C ILE A 23 -1.52 2.70 -8.47
N GLY A 24 -1.68 1.50 -9.05
CA GLY A 24 -2.18 0.33 -8.34
C GLY A 24 -1.21 -0.21 -7.28
N GLY A 25 0.10 -0.20 -7.57
CA GLY A 25 1.11 -0.67 -6.62
C GLY A 25 1.28 0.28 -5.44
N VAL A 26 1.17 1.59 -5.68
CA VAL A 26 1.16 2.60 -4.61
C VAL A 26 -0.09 2.44 -3.74
N GLN A 27 -1.27 2.29 -4.33
CA GLN A 27 -2.51 2.10 -3.55
C GLN A 27 -2.46 0.81 -2.72
N ALA A 28 -2.07 -0.31 -3.34
CA ALA A 28 -1.94 -1.59 -2.64
C ALA A 28 -0.94 -1.50 -1.47
N SER A 29 0.17 -0.78 -1.67
CA SER A 29 1.15 -0.54 -0.61
C SER A 29 0.57 0.27 0.55
N LEU A 30 -0.26 1.28 0.23
CA LEU A 30 -0.95 2.09 1.24
C LEU A 30 -1.93 1.24 2.05
N ASP A 31 -2.80 0.48 1.38
CA ASP A 31 -3.81 -0.37 2.02
C ASP A 31 -3.17 -1.41 2.97
N LEU A 32 -2.03 -1.98 2.55
CA LEU A 32 -1.25 -2.92 3.35
C LEU A 32 -0.55 -2.26 4.54
N ALA A 33 -0.01 -1.05 4.35
CA ALA A 33 0.61 -0.28 5.41
C ALA A 33 -0.42 0.17 6.47
N GLU A 34 -1.59 0.63 6.04
CA GLU A 34 -2.74 0.96 6.91
C GLU A 34 -3.26 -0.26 7.66
N SER A 35 -3.19 -1.44 7.01
CA SER A 35 -3.51 -2.72 7.64
C SER A 35 -2.47 -3.17 8.68
N GLY A 36 -1.36 -2.45 8.85
CA GLY A 36 -0.33 -2.72 9.86
C GLY A 36 0.79 -3.67 9.39
N TYR A 37 0.96 -3.87 8.09
CA TYR A 37 2.08 -4.66 7.55
C TYR A 37 3.29 -3.78 7.24
N LYS A 38 4.49 -4.36 7.36
CA LYS A 38 5.71 -3.71 6.87
C LYS A 38 5.79 -3.89 5.34
N VAL A 39 5.69 -2.80 4.59
CA VAL A 39 5.69 -2.86 3.12
C VAL A 39 7.02 -2.38 2.55
N TYR A 40 7.58 -3.17 1.64
CA TYR A 40 8.67 -2.77 0.74
C TYR A 40 8.09 -2.55 -0.65
N LEU A 41 8.27 -1.36 -1.22
CA LEU A 41 7.86 -1.07 -2.59
C LEU A 41 9.12 -0.93 -3.46
N VAL A 42 9.20 -1.72 -4.53
CA VAL A 42 10.33 -1.71 -5.46
C VAL A 42 9.85 -1.30 -6.84
N GLU A 43 10.54 -0.33 -7.44
CA GLU A 43 10.30 0.15 -8.80
C GLU A 43 11.60 0.03 -9.60
N GLN A 44 11.48 -0.33 -10.89
CA GLN A 44 12.61 -0.42 -11.81
C GLN A 44 13.05 0.96 -12.29
N LEU A 45 12.11 1.87 -12.49
CA LEU A 45 12.37 3.24 -12.94
C LEU A 45 12.88 4.13 -11.78
N PRO A 46 13.65 5.19 -12.10
CA PRO A 46 14.13 6.14 -11.09
C PRO A 46 13.00 6.99 -10.45
N ALA A 47 11.77 6.90 -10.97
CA ALA A 47 10.61 7.64 -10.49
C ALA A 47 9.39 6.71 -10.36
N ILE A 48 8.54 7.01 -9.36
CA ILE A 48 7.25 6.34 -9.14
C ILE A 48 6.14 6.98 -9.99
N GLY A 49 4.98 6.32 -10.08
CA GLY A 49 3.79 6.79 -10.80
C GLY A 49 3.49 6.02 -12.09
N GLY A 50 4.44 5.24 -12.62
CA GLY A 50 4.23 4.39 -13.80
C GLY A 50 3.84 5.19 -15.05
N ILE A 51 2.82 4.72 -15.78
CA ILE A 51 2.30 5.45 -16.96
C ILE A 51 1.55 6.73 -16.52
N MET A 52 0.94 6.73 -15.33
CA MET A 52 0.15 7.86 -14.86
C MET A 52 0.98 9.14 -14.73
N SER A 53 2.25 9.02 -14.30
CA SER A 53 3.15 10.18 -14.18
C SER A 53 3.60 10.76 -15.53
N GLN A 54 3.36 10.05 -16.64
CA GLN A 54 3.66 10.52 -18.00
C GLN A 54 2.44 11.14 -18.70
N LEU A 55 1.26 11.11 -18.07
CA LEU A 55 0.03 11.68 -18.62
C LEU A 55 -0.13 13.13 -18.16
N ASP A 56 -0.21 14.05 -19.12
CA ASP A 56 -0.48 15.48 -18.84
C ASP A 56 -1.93 15.75 -18.41
N LYS A 57 -2.87 14.88 -18.77
CA LYS A 57 -4.30 15.01 -18.44
C LYS A 57 -4.90 13.66 -18.08
N THR A 58 -5.63 13.65 -16.98
CA THR A 58 -6.35 12.48 -16.47
C THR A 58 -7.83 12.72 -16.72
N PHE A 59 -8.41 12.06 -17.73
CA PHE A 59 -9.86 12.08 -17.90
C PHE A 59 -10.52 11.51 -16.63
N PRO A 60 -11.60 12.09 -16.08
CA PRO A 60 -12.46 13.15 -16.62
C PRO A 60 -12.26 14.55 -15.97
N THR A 61 -11.19 14.79 -15.23
CA THR A 61 -11.08 15.93 -14.30
C THR A 61 -10.55 17.25 -14.90
N ASN A 62 -10.73 17.49 -16.21
CA ASN A 62 -10.57 18.84 -16.79
C ASN A 62 -11.85 19.31 -17.48
#